data_AF-A0A949ZF00-F1
#
_entry.id   AF-A0A949ZF00-F1
#
_cell.length_a   1.000
_cell.length_b   1.000
_cell.length_c   1.000
_cell.angle_alpha   90.00
_cell.angle_beta   90.00
_cell.angle_gamma   90.00
#
_symmetry.space_group_name_H-M   'P 1'
#
loop_
_entity.id
_entity.type
_entity.pdbx_description
1 polymer ?
#
loop_
_entity_poly.entity_id
_entity_poly.type
_entity_poly.pdbx_seq_one_letter_code
_entity_poly.pdbx_strand_id
1 'polypeptide(L)'
;MTLVLHDTMTRRLQPLEPLHHQEIRIYTCGPTVWNRVHIGNFRTFIFEDVLRRWLDRRFDRVTHVMNLTDVDDRILRNSKEHGNSLDEETAPWIAAFFEDRDTLGVRPAHHYPRETQFVEQMVTLVQRLVREGAAYESDGSYYFRIAAFPQYGRLSG
;
A
#
# COMPACT_ATOMS: atom_id res chain seq x y z
N MET A 1 21.11 -0.58 -20.76
CA MET A 1 21.32 -1.28 -19.47
C MET A 1 19.95 -1.52 -18.86
N THR A 2 19.60 -2.78 -18.66
CA THR A 2 18.37 -3.22 -17.97
C THR A 2 18.52 -3.00 -16.48
N LEU A 3 17.50 -2.46 -15.79
CA LEU A 3 17.50 -2.35 -14.33
C LEU A 3 17.43 -3.76 -13.74
N VAL A 4 18.25 -4.02 -12.73
CA VAL A 4 18.26 -5.28 -11.99
C VAL A 4 17.84 -4.97 -10.55
N LEU A 5 16.85 -5.70 -10.04
CA LEU A 5 16.30 -5.52 -8.71
C LEU A 5 16.49 -6.79 -7.89
N HIS A 6 16.64 -6.64 -6.58
CA HIS A 6 16.57 -7.78 -5.67
C HIS A 6 15.11 -8.18 -5.47
N ASP A 7 14.74 -9.37 -5.97
CA ASP A 7 13.43 -9.96 -5.75
C ASP A 7 13.42 -10.75 -4.44
N THR A 8 12.68 -10.25 -3.46
CA THR A 8 12.52 -10.89 -2.14
C THR A 8 11.93 -12.30 -2.23
N MET A 9 11.05 -12.58 -3.20
CA MET A 9 10.41 -13.90 -3.36
C MET A 9 11.42 -14.99 -3.75
N THR A 10 12.44 -14.62 -4.54
CA THR A 10 13.47 -15.55 -5.03
C THR A 10 14.82 -15.38 -4.34
N ARG A 11 14.99 -14.31 -3.56
CA ARG A 11 16.24 -13.91 -2.89
C ARG A 11 17.41 -13.75 -3.87
N ARG A 12 17.12 -13.23 -5.07
CA ARG A 12 18.07 -13.09 -6.17
C ARG A 12 17.93 -11.73 -6.83
N LEU A 13 19.04 -11.26 -7.40
CA LEU A 13 19.02 -10.16 -8.35
C LEU A 13 18.42 -10.65 -9.67
N GLN A 14 17.41 -9.95 -10.17
CA GLN A 14 16.72 -10.27 -11.41
C GLN A 14 16.54 -9.03 -12.29
N PRO A 15 16.63 -9.17 -13.62
CA PRO A 15 16.28 -8.07 -14.52
C PRO A 15 14.80 -7.71 -14.34
N LEU A 16 14.50 -6.42 -14.34
CA LEU A 16 13.12 -5.94 -14.39
C LEU A 16 12.55 -6.17 -15.80
N GLU A 17 11.59 -7.07 -15.89
CA GLU A 17 10.85 -7.36 -17.13
C GLU A 17 9.39 -6.89 -16.99
N PRO A 18 8.92 -5.95 -17.84
CA PRO A 18 7.53 -5.50 -17.83
C PRO A 18 6.55 -6.62 -18.14
N LEU A 19 5.42 -6.66 -17.41
CA LEU A 19 4.32 -7.57 -17.74
C LEU A 19 3.63 -7.20 -19.07
N HIS A 20 3.63 -5.92 -19.43
CA HIS A 20 3.12 -5.41 -20.71
C HIS A 20 4.21 -4.53 -21.36
N HIS A 21 4.32 -4.60 -22.69
CA HIS A 21 5.36 -3.88 -23.43
C HIS A 21 5.34 -2.38 -23.10
N GLN A 22 6.50 -1.84 -22.70
CA GLN A 22 6.71 -0.44 -22.32
C GLN A 22 5.82 0.07 -21.17
N GLU A 23 5.20 -0.81 -20.38
CA GLU A 23 4.35 -0.44 -19.25
C GLU A 23 4.78 -1.08 -17.92
N ILE A 24 4.98 -0.25 -16.90
CA ILE A 24 5.25 -0.69 -15.53
C ILE A 24 4.13 -0.27 -14.58
N ARG A 25 3.73 -1.17 -13.68
CA ARG A 25 2.80 -0.89 -12.58
C ARG A 25 3.49 -1.13 -11.25
N ILE A 26 3.39 -0.17 -10.34
CA ILE A 26 4.02 -0.19 -9.03
C ILE A 26 2.94 0.06 -7.97
N TYR A 27 2.87 -0.81 -6.98
CA TYR A 27 2.13 -0.56 -5.75
C TYR A 27 3.13 -0.44 -4.61
N THR A 28 2.98 0.59 -3.77
CA THR A 28 3.77 0.74 -2.54
C THR A 28 2.84 0.97 -1.35
N CYS A 29 3.23 0.46 -0.18
CA CYS A 29 2.48 0.71 1.04
C CYS A 29 2.72 2.16 1.49
N GLY A 30 1.66 2.93 1.66
CA GLY A 30 1.76 4.29 2.18
C GLY A 30 1.62 4.37 3.71
N PRO A 31 1.46 5.58 4.25
CA PRO A 31 1.40 5.81 5.69
C PRO A 31 0.04 5.45 6.29
N THR A 32 0.04 5.07 7.57
CA THR A 32 -1.16 5.15 8.42
C THR A 32 -1.31 6.58 8.95
N VAL A 33 -2.40 7.25 8.58
CA VAL A 33 -2.56 8.71 8.72
C VAL A 33 -3.19 9.10 10.06
N TRP A 34 -2.53 8.73 11.15
CA TRP A 34 -2.92 9.09 12.53
C TRP A 34 -1.97 10.08 13.21
N ASN A 35 -0.83 10.38 12.59
CA ASN A 35 0.18 11.33 13.07
C ASN A 35 1.09 11.76 11.89
N ARG A 36 2.01 12.71 12.13
CA ARG A 36 3.10 13.03 11.20
C ARG A 36 3.95 11.79 10.90
N VAL A 37 4.26 11.64 9.62
CA VAL A 37 5.14 10.61 9.09
C VAL A 37 6.58 10.89 9.53
N HIS A 38 7.31 9.87 9.98
CA HIS A 38 8.68 10.04 10.48
C HIS A 38 9.73 9.78 9.39
N ILE A 39 10.98 10.19 9.65
CA ILE A 39 12.12 10.05 8.71
C ILE A 39 12.32 8.62 8.17
N GLY A 40 12.02 7.59 8.98
CA GLY A 40 12.09 6.20 8.56
C GLY A 40 11.13 5.85 7.42
N ASN A 41 9.93 6.42 7.39
CA ASN A 41 8.98 6.24 6.28
C ASN A 41 9.46 7.02 5.05
N PHE A 42 9.93 8.26 5.25
CA PHE A 42 10.41 9.08 4.12
C PHE A 42 11.63 8.49 3.43
N ARG A 43 12.50 7.77 4.14
CA ARG A 43 13.55 6.97 3.50
C ARG A 43 12.98 6.02 2.44
N THR A 44 11.87 5.34 2.77
CA THR A 44 11.18 4.43 1.85
C THR A 44 10.56 5.21 0.68
N PHE A 45 9.81 6.28 0.95
CA PHE A 45 9.14 7.07 -0.10
C PHE A 45 10.14 7.76 -1.05
N ILE A 46 11.30 8.19 -0.56
CA ILE A 46 12.39 8.71 -1.39
C ILE A 46 12.99 7.62 -2.27
N PHE A 47 13.20 6.41 -1.74
CA PHE A 47 13.66 5.29 -2.57
C PHE A 47 12.67 4.97 -3.70
N GLU A 48 11.37 4.94 -3.38
CA GLU A 48 10.29 4.73 -4.35
C GLU A 48 10.28 5.82 -5.43
N ASP A 49 10.48 7.09 -5.06
CA ASP A 49 10.60 8.19 -6.01
C ASP A 49 11.82 8.07 -6.92
N VAL A 50 12.98 7.72 -6.38
CA VAL A 50 14.20 7.48 -7.18
C VAL A 50 13.97 6.34 -8.18
N LEU A 51 13.37 5.24 -7.73
CA LEU A 51 13.00 4.12 -8.60
C LEU A 51 12.02 4.58 -9.68
N ARG A 52 10.95 5.27 -9.29
CA ARG A 52 9.93 5.78 -10.22
C ARG A 52 10.53 6.69 -11.29
N ARG A 53 11.39 7.63 -10.90
CA ARG A 53 12.08 8.55 -11.83
C ARG A 53 12.98 7.83 -12.82
N TRP A 54 13.60 6.73 -12.41
CA TRP A 54 14.38 5.88 -13.32
C TRP A 54 13.45 5.19 -14.33
N LEU A 55 12.33 4.63 -13.86
CA LEU A 55 11.35 3.93 -14.70
C LEU A 55 10.69 4.87 -15.72
N ASP A 56 10.31 6.08 -15.32
CA ASP A 56 9.74 7.11 -16.21
C ASP A 56 10.66 7.49 -17.38
N ARG A 57 11.98 7.31 -17.22
CA ARG A 57 12.94 7.57 -18.31
C ARG A 57 13.10 6.41 -19.28
N ARG A 58 12.52 5.26 -18.98
CA ARG A 58 12.79 3.99 -19.68
C ARG A 58 11.56 3.38 -20.30
N PHE A 59 10.39 3.64 -19.73
CA PHE A 59 9.13 3.08 -20.14
C PHE A 59 8.15 4.19 -20.53
N ASP A 60 7.32 3.91 -21.52
CA ASP A 60 6.38 4.90 -22.06
C ASP A 60 5.26 5.20 -21.05
N ARG A 61 4.87 4.19 -20.27
CA ARG A 61 3.87 4.35 -19.21
C ARG A 61 4.34 3.70 -17.93
N VAL A 62 4.29 4.45 -16.85
CA VAL A 62 4.46 3.91 -15.52
C VAL A 62 3.26 4.35 -14.68
N THR A 63 2.63 3.44 -13.95
CA THR A 63 1.54 3.74 -13.00
C THR A 63 2.01 3.41 -11.60
N HIS A 64 1.95 4.38 -10.69
CA HIS A 64 2.32 4.18 -9.29
C HIS A 64 1.11 4.45 -8.39
N VAL A 65 0.78 3.47 -7.56
CA VAL A 65 -0.30 3.52 -6.55
C VAL A 65 0.33 3.43 -5.16
N MET A 66 -0.10 4.30 -4.25
CA MET A 66 0.29 4.28 -2.84
C MET A 66 -0.95 4.47 -1.98
N ASN A 67 -1.33 3.51 -1.15
CA ASN A 67 -2.52 3.64 -0.30
C ASN A 67 -2.31 4.68 0.83
N LEU A 68 -3.40 5.16 1.43
CA LEU A 68 -3.38 5.96 2.65
C LEU A 68 -4.24 5.29 3.71
N THR A 69 -3.62 4.62 4.68
CA THR A 69 -4.34 3.88 5.72
C THR A 69 -5.04 4.82 6.68
N ASP A 70 -6.31 5.07 6.40
CA ASP A 70 -7.20 6.02 7.07
C ASP A 70 -8.25 5.34 7.96
N VAL A 71 -8.16 4.02 8.11
CA VAL A 71 -8.85 3.24 9.12
C VAL A 71 -7.87 2.29 9.79
N ASP A 72 -7.70 2.46 11.09
CA ASP A 72 -6.83 1.67 11.97
C ASP A 72 -7.36 1.79 13.40
N ASP A 73 -7.00 0.85 14.28
CA ASP A 73 -7.40 0.86 15.69
C ASP A 73 -7.04 2.18 16.39
N ARG A 74 -5.90 2.81 16.05
CA ARG A 74 -5.51 4.12 16.62
C ARG A 74 -6.43 5.23 16.15
N ILE A 75 -6.71 5.29 14.84
CA ILE A 75 -7.57 6.31 14.24
C ILE A 75 -8.98 6.18 14.82
N LEU A 76 -9.50 4.96 14.93
CA LEU A 76 -10.81 4.68 15.51
C LEU A 76 -10.92 5.10 16.98
N ARG A 77 -9.86 4.92 17.77
CA ARG A 77 -9.83 5.39 19.16
C ARG A 77 -9.82 6.92 19.23
N ASN A 78 -8.91 7.57 18.51
CA ASN A 78 -8.82 9.03 18.52
C ASN A 78 -10.13 9.68 18.04
N SER A 79 -10.72 9.16 16.95
CA SER A 79 -11.96 9.69 16.40
C SER A 79 -13.11 9.60 17.42
N LYS A 80 -13.19 8.51 18.18
CA LYS A 80 -14.16 8.37 19.28
C LYS A 80 -13.86 9.31 20.45
N GLU A 81 -12.60 9.47 20.83
CA GLU A 81 -12.18 10.35 21.93
C GLU A 81 -12.42 11.83 21.61
N HIS A 82 -12.16 12.25 20.38
CA HIS A 82 -12.37 13.62 19.90
C HIS A 82 -13.81 13.91 19.47
N GLY A 83 -14.62 12.87 19.25
CA GLY A 83 -16.01 13.02 18.81
C GLY A 83 -16.15 13.51 17.36
N ASN A 84 -15.19 13.18 16.49
CA ASN A 84 -15.17 13.56 15.08
C ASN A 84 -15.27 12.31 14.18
N SER A 85 -15.49 12.49 12.88
CA SER A 85 -15.46 11.42 11.88
C SER A 85 -14.02 10.96 11.56
N LEU A 86 -13.86 9.76 10.97
CA LEU A 86 -12.56 9.28 10.49
C LEU A 86 -11.93 10.23 9.47
N ASP A 87 -12.75 10.86 8.62
CA ASP A 87 -12.27 11.86 7.65
C ASP A 87 -11.70 13.09 8.36
N GLU A 88 -12.41 13.62 9.37
CA GLU A 88 -11.95 14.77 10.15
C GLU A 88 -10.69 14.44 10.96
N GLU A 89 -10.62 13.24 11.54
CA GLU A 89 -9.46 12.78 12.31
C GLU A 89 -8.21 12.62 11.44
N THR A 90 -8.36 12.15 10.20
CA THR A 90 -7.22 11.84 9.31
C THR A 90 -6.82 12.99 8.39
N ALA A 91 -7.73 13.91 8.07
CA ALA A 91 -7.49 15.07 7.22
C ALA A 91 -6.21 15.88 7.54
N PRO A 92 -5.92 16.27 8.81
CA PRO A 92 -4.71 17.03 9.11
C PRO A 92 -3.43 16.22 8.85
N TRP A 93 -3.47 14.90 9.06
CA TRP A 93 -2.32 14.02 8.86
C TRP A 93 -2.07 13.71 7.38
N ILE A 94 -3.13 13.57 6.58
CA ILE A 94 -3.03 13.48 5.12
C ILE A 94 -2.42 14.76 4.55
N ALA A 95 -2.89 15.93 5.00
CA ALA A 95 -2.34 17.22 4.58
C ALA A 95 -0.85 17.35 4.95
N ALA A 96 -0.49 17.03 6.19
CA ALA A 96 0.90 17.05 6.64
C ALA A 96 1.80 16.09 5.85
N PHE A 97 1.33 14.87 5.55
CA PHE A 97 2.08 13.93 4.72
C PHE A 97 2.37 14.50 3.32
N PHE A 98 1.38 15.13 2.68
CA PHE A 98 1.57 15.73 1.35
C PHE A 98 2.48 16.96 1.39
N GLU A 99 2.37 17.82 2.41
CA GLU A 99 3.26 18.95 2.64
C GLU A 99 4.72 18.49 2.81
N ASP A 100 4.95 17.50 3.68
CA ASP A 100 6.29 16.95 3.95
C ASP A 100 6.86 16.24 2.70
N ARG A 101 6.02 15.50 1.95
CA ARG A 101 6.39 14.89 0.66
C ARG A 101 6.87 15.95 -0.34
N ASP A 102 6.09 17.02 -0.50
CA ASP A 102 6.37 18.08 -1.46
C ASP A 102 7.63 18.87 -1.07
N THR A 103 7.82 19.10 0.23
CA THR A 103 9.03 19.72 0.79
C THR A 103 10.29 18.91 0.44
N LEU A 104 10.19 17.58 0.47
CA LEU A 104 11.28 16.67 0.11
C LEU A 104 11.43 16.46 -1.41
N GLY A 105 10.54 17.04 -2.22
CA GLY A 105 10.56 16.90 -3.68
C GLY A 105 10.22 15.49 -4.18
N VAL A 106 9.57 14.67 -3.35
CA VAL A 106 9.07 13.34 -3.72
C VAL A 106 7.89 13.51 -4.68
N ARG A 107 7.92 12.86 -5.85
CA ARG A 107 6.82 12.97 -6.82
C ARG A 107 5.53 12.34 -6.25
N PRO A 108 4.35 12.91 -6.55
CA PRO A 108 3.11 12.28 -6.18
C PRO A 108 2.93 10.94 -6.92
N ALA A 109 2.44 9.92 -6.22
CA ALA A 109 1.86 8.74 -6.85
C ALA A 109 0.66 9.14 -7.73
N HIS A 110 0.32 8.29 -8.71
CA HIS A 110 -0.77 8.54 -9.65
C HIS A 110 -2.12 8.36 -8.96
N HIS A 111 -2.17 7.48 -7.95
CA HIS A 111 -3.36 7.19 -7.18
C HIS A 111 -3.01 7.02 -5.70
N TYR A 112 -3.83 7.63 -4.84
CA TYR A 112 -3.78 7.48 -3.40
C TYR A 112 -5.09 6.89 -2.85
N PRO A 113 -5.37 5.60 -3.07
CA PRO A 113 -6.60 4.99 -2.57
C PRO A 113 -6.62 5.03 -1.04
N ARG A 114 -7.74 5.47 -0.48
CA ARG A 114 -8.02 5.43 0.95
C ARG A 114 -8.80 4.17 1.28
N GLU A 115 -8.42 3.43 2.31
CA GLU A 115 -9.05 2.18 2.70
C GLU A 115 -10.56 2.33 2.92
N THR A 116 -11.00 3.43 3.53
CA THR A 116 -12.44 3.75 3.72
C THR A 116 -13.24 3.80 2.41
N GLN A 117 -12.61 4.12 1.29
CA GLN A 117 -13.25 4.20 -0.03
C GLN A 117 -13.34 2.85 -0.76
N PHE A 118 -12.70 1.81 -0.22
CA PHE A 118 -12.61 0.48 -0.85
C PHE A 118 -13.25 -0.64 0.00
N VAL A 119 -14.06 -0.27 1.00
CA VAL A 119 -14.72 -1.23 1.90
C VAL A 119 -15.58 -2.24 1.14
N GLU A 120 -16.35 -1.81 0.14
CA GLU A 120 -17.20 -2.71 -0.64
C GLU A 120 -16.39 -3.77 -1.41
N GLN A 121 -15.24 -3.39 -1.96
CA GLN A 121 -14.32 -4.28 -2.65
C GLN A 121 -13.67 -5.26 -1.66
N MET A 122 -13.30 -4.80 -0.46
CA MET A 122 -12.79 -5.65 0.61
C MET A 122 -13.83 -6.69 1.05
N VAL A 123 -15.09 -6.28 1.26
CA VAL A 123 -16.20 -7.19 1.56
C VAL A 123 -16.40 -8.21 0.46
N THR A 124 -16.39 -7.78 -0.80
CA THR A 124 -16.53 -8.66 -1.97
C THR A 124 -15.41 -9.72 -2.02
N LEU A 125 -14.16 -9.32 -1.73
CA LEU A 125 -13.03 -10.23 -1.66
C LEU A 125 -13.19 -11.25 -0.53
N VAL A 126 -13.58 -10.80 0.67
CA VAL A 126 -13.81 -11.70 1.82
C VAL A 126 -14.92 -12.71 1.50
N GLN A 127 -16.04 -12.27 0.92
CA GLN A 127 -17.13 -13.15 0.50
C GLN A 127 -16.67 -14.20 -0.51
N ARG A 128 -15.79 -13.81 -1.45
CA ARG A 128 -15.19 -14.77 -2.39
C ARG A 128 -14.31 -15.79 -1.67
N LEU A 129 -13.44 -15.35 -0.76
CA LEU A 129 -12.57 -16.24 0.02
C LEU A 129 -13.37 -17.22 0.88
N VAL A 130 -14.49 -16.79 1.47
CA VAL A 130 -15.41 -17.67 2.20
C VAL A 130 -16.03 -18.72 1.27
N ARG A 131 -16.54 -18.31 0.10
CA ARG A 131 -17.11 -19.25 -0.90
C ARG A 131 -16.09 -20.27 -1.39
N GLU A 132 -14.82 -19.90 -1.50
CA GLU A 132 -13.72 -20.77 -1.91
C GLU A 132 -13.17 -21.63 -0.75
N GLY A 133 -13.72 -21.51 0.47
CA GLY A 133 -13.25 -22.25 1.65
C GLY A 133 -11.92 -21.74 2.23
N ALA A 134 -11.41 -20.62 1.72
CA ALA A 134 -10.16 -19.98 2.11
C ALA A 134 -10.32 -18.99 3.29
N ALA A 135 -11.55 -18.65 3.68
CA ALA A 135 -11.85 -17.88 4.88
C ALA A 135 -13.01 -18.50 5.67
N TYR A 136 -13.11 -18.17 6.94
CA TYR A 136 -14.17 -18.64 7.84
C TYR A 136 -14.54 -17.56 8.85
N GLU A 137 -15.77 -17.59 9.33
CA GLU A 137 -16.26 -16.71 10.39
C GLU A 137 -15.95 -17.31 11.78
N SER A 138 -15.53 -16.46 12.72
CA SER A 138 -15.43 -16.77 14.15
C SER A 138 -15.62 -15.48 14.94
N ASP A 139 -16.40 -15.52 16.02
CA ASP A 139 -16.55 -14.40 16.96
C ASP A 139 -16.92 -13.05 16.28
N GLY A 140 -17.78 -13.11 15.26
CA GLY A 140 -18.22 -11.93 14.50
C GLY A 140 -17.15 -11.33 13.57
N SER A 141 -16.02 -12.02 13.38
CA SER A 141 -14.94 -11.64 12.48
C SER A 141 -14.69 -12.70 11.41
N TYR A 142 -14.13 -12.29 10.28
CA TYR A 142 -13.73 -13.20 9.21
C TYR A 142 -12.21 -13.40 9.24
N TYR A 143 -11.77 -14.65 9.30
CA TYR A 143 -10.37 -15.05 9.35
C TYR A 143 -9.97 -15.78 8.07
N PHE A 144 -8.75 -15.54 7.59
CA PHE A 144 -8.17 -16.29 6.48
C PHE A 144 -7.61 -17.63 6.97
N ARG A 145 -7.97 -18.73 6.30
CA ARG A 145 -7.45 -20.07 6.59
C ARG A 145 -6.10 -20.25 5.91
N ILE A 146 -5.01 -20.04 6.66
CA ILE A 146 -3.64 -20.21 6.14
C ILE A 146 -3.43 -21.56 5.43
N ALA A 147 -3.98 -22.64 5.98
CA ALA A 147 -3.89 -23.98 5.40
C ALA A 147 -4.54 -24.11 4.00
N ALA A 148 -5.46 -23.21 3.63
CA ALA A 148 -6.03 -23.16 2.28
C ALA A 148 -5.07 -22.56 1.24
N PHE A 149 -3.94 -21.99 1.66
CA PHE A 149 -2.89 -21.47 0.79
C PHE A 149 -1.56 -22.18 1.05
N PRO A 150 -1.28 -23.31 0.35
CA PRO A 150 -0.09 -24.13 0.59
C PRO A 150 1.25 -23.40 0.42
N GLN A 151 1.26 -22.27 -0.29
CA GLN A 151 2.46 -21.45 -0.52
C GLN A 151 2.66 -20.36 0.54
N TYR A 152 1.85 -20.32 1.61
CA TYR A 152 2.00 -19.36 2.69
C TYR A 152 3.42 -19.40 3.29
N GLY A 153 3.98 -18.22 3.58
CA GLY A 153 5.34 -18.08 4.09
C GLY A 153 6.43 -17.97 3.02
N ARG A 154 6.16 -18.30 1.74
CA ARG A 154 7.18 -18.29 0.67
C ARG A 154 7.93 -16.95 0.50
N LEU A 155 7.28 -15.82 0.77
CA LEU A 155 7.91 -14.49 0.64
C LEU A 155 8.94 -14.21 1.75
N SER A 156 8.64 -14.58 2.99
CA SER A 156 9.56 -14.43 4.13
C SER A 156 10.59 -15.57 4.19
N GLY A 157 10.21 -16.73 3.68
CA GLY A 157 10.92 -18.02 3.71
C GLY A 157 10.84 -18.68 5.07
#